data_AF-A0A1Y3D189-F1
#
_entry.id   AF-A0A1Y3D189-F1
#
_cell.length_a   1.000
_cell.length_b   1.000
_cell.length_c   1.000
_cell.angle_alpha   90.00
_cell.angle_beta   90.00
_cell.angle_gamma   90.00
#
_symmetry.space_group_name_H-M   'P 1'
#
loop_
_entity.id
_entity.type
_entity.pdbx_description
1 polymer ?
#
loop_
_entity_poly.entity_id
_entity_poly.type
_entity_poly.pdbx_seq_one_letter_code
_entity_poly.pdbx_strand_id
1 'polypeptide(L)' 'MKIIVQDQYTGELIEFIAEEDVTSGFLNFFYHDEEGNFLRSTTRPYKKLPRKSVVPNMTFTLGDRIVVIIKIVE' A
#
# COMPACT_ATOMS: atom_id res chain seq x y z
N MET A 1 7.23 -8.19 -5.08
CA MET A 1 7.08 -7.36 -3.88
C MET A 1 5.64 -7.39 -3.39
N LYS A 2 5.47 -7.62 -2.09
CA LYS A 2 4.21 -7.60 -1.35
C LYS A 2 4.38 -6.75 -0.10
N ILE A 3 3.30 -6.19 0.40
CA ILE A 3 3.28 -5.54 1.71
C ILE A 3 2.19 -6.15 2.57
N ILE A 4 2.47 -6.26 3.86
CA ILE A 4 1.46 -6.66 4.85
C ILE A 4 1.10 -5.42 5.63
N VAL A 5 -0.18 -5.08 5.62
CA VAL A 5 -0.72 -3.98 6.41
C VAL A 5 -1.61 -4.53 7.52
N GLN A 6 -1.72 -3.79 8.62
CA GLN A 6 -2.61 -4.11 9.72
C GLN A 6 -3.65 -3.00 9.87
N ASP A 7 -4.91 -3.38 9.99
CA ASP A 7 -5.96 -2.46 10.42
C ASP A 7 -5.74 -2.02 11.87
N GLN A 8 -5.71 -0.71 12.11
CA GLN A 8 -5.42 -0.16 13.43
C GLN A 8 -6.52 -0.43 14.48
N TYR A 9 -7.75 -0.67 14.04
CA TYR A 9 -8.91 -0.85 14.91
C TYR A 9 -9.21 -2.34 15.15
N THR A 10 -9.16 -3.16 14.11
CA THR A 10 -9.49 -4.59 14.21
C THR A 10 -8.26 -5.48 14.41
N GLY A 11 -7.06 -4.97 14.12
CA GLY A 11 -5.82 -5.75 14.13
C GLY A 11 -5.70 -6.75 12.97
N GLU A 12 -6.66 -6.75 12.04
CA GLU A 12 -6.68 -7.62 10.87
C GLU A 12 -5.46 -7.36 9.98
N LEU A 13 -4.83 -8.45 9.51
CA LEU A 13 -3.71 -8.39 8.59
C LEU A 13 -4.21 -8.56 7.15
N ILE A 14 -3.84 -7.62 6.29
CA ILE A 14 -4.23 -7.61 4.88
C ILE A 14 -2.97 -7.62 4.04
N GLU A 15 -2.90 -8.54 3.09
CA GLU A 15 -1.80 -8.63 2.13
C GLU A 15 -2.14 -7.80 0.90
N PHE A 16 -1.18 -6.98 0.47
CA PHE A 16 -1.26 -6.23 -0.76
C PHE A 16 -0.13 -6.67 -1.71
N ILE A 17 -0.51 -6.85 -2.97
CA ILE A 17 0.40 -7.15 -4.07
C ILE A 17 0.83 -5.83 -4.69
N ALA A 18 2.14 -5.70 -4.93
CA ALA A 18 2.68 -4.53 -5.58
C ALA A 18 2.69 -4.74 -7.10
N GLU A 19 2.04 -3.84 -7.84
CA GLU A 19 2.12 -3.77 -9.30
C GLU A 19 3.10 -2.68 -9.72
N GLU A 20 3.96 -3.02 -10.70
CA GLU A 20 4.95 -2.10 -11.24
C GLU A 20 4.37 -1.19 -12.32
N ASP A 21 4.76 0.08 -12.28
CA ASP A 21 4.42 1.05 -13.29
C ASP A 21 5.62 1.91 -13.64
N VAL A 22 6.15 1.66 -14.84
CA VAL A 22 7.27 2.39 -15.43
C VAL A 22 6.73 3.51 -16.30
N THR A 23 6.14 4.53 -15.67
CA THR A 23 5.73 5.76 -16.35
C THR A 23 6.85 6.81 -16.22
N SER A 24 7.20 7.46 -17.35
CA SER A 24 8.13 8.61 -17.39
C SER A 24 9.53 8.37 -16.79
N GLY A 25 10.05 7.15 -16.88
CA GLY A 25 11.39 6.80 -16.39
C GLY A 25 11.50 6.60 -14.86
N PHE A 26 10.40 6.69 -14.13
CA PHE A 26 10.33 6.37 -12.71
C PHE A 26 9.61 5.05 -12.49
N LEU A 27 10.27 4.11 -11.79
CA LEU A 27 9.62 2.89 -11.34
C LEU A 27 8.73 3.19 -10.13
N ASN A 28 7.43 3.23 -10.39
CA ASN A 28 6.40 3.38 -9.38
C ASN A 28 5.74 2.04 -9.08
N PHE A 29 5.07 2.00 -7.93
CA PHE A 29 4.27 0.88 -7.48
C PHE A 29 2.87 1.33 -7.13
N PHE A 30 1.92 0.46 -7.43
CA PHE A 30 0.58 0.44 -6.85
C PHE A 30 0.45 -0.78 -5.96
N TYR A 31 -0.43 -0.70 -4.97
CA TYR A 31 -0.67 -1.80 -4.05
C TYR A 31 -2.17 -2.10 -4.05
N HIS A 32 -2.54 -3.33 -4.35
CA HIS A 32 -3.93 -3.80 -4.28
C HIS A 32 -4.03 -5.11 -3.50
N ASP A 33 -5.17 -5.35 -2.86
CA ASP A 33 -5.49 -6.65 -2.25
C ASP A 33 -6.00 -7.65 -3.30
N GLU A 34 -6.36 -8.86 -2.88
CA GLU A 34 -6.89 -9.91 -3.78
C GLU A 34 -8.23 -9.52 -4.43
N GLU A 35 -8.99 -8.61 -3.81
CA GLU A 35 -10.27 -8.11 -4.34
C GLU A 35 -10.09 -6.93 -5.31
N GLY A 36 -8.86 -6.43 -5.47
CA GLY A 36 -8.54 -5.27 -6.32
C GLY A 36 -8.75 -3.92 -5.64
N ASN A 37 -8.92 -3.89 -4.31
CA ASN A 37 -8.98 -2.64 -3.57
C ASN A 37 -7.57 -2.05 -3.43
N PHE A 38 -7.41 -0.81 -3.89
CA PHE A 38 -6.12 -0.13 -3.84
C PHE A 38 -5.84 0.50 -2.49
N LEU A 39 -4.58 0.42 -2.05
CA LEU A 39 -4.07 1.19 -0.92
C LEU A 39 -4.09 2.69 -1.25
N ARG A 40 -4.75 3.50 -0.43
CA ARG A 40 -4.88 4.95 -0.66
C ARG A 40 -4.11 5.73 0.40
N SER A 41 -3.57 6.88 0.04
CA SER A 41 -3.06 7.83 1.02
C SER A 41 -4.22 8.72 1.50
N THR A 42 -4.22 9.05 2.79
CA THR A 42 -5.12 10.06 3.38
C THR A 42 -5.12 11.40 2.62
N THR A 43 -4.02 11.72 1.93
CA THR A 43 -3.87 12.99 1.20
C THR A 43 -4.23 12.90 -0.29
N ARG A 44 -4.22 11.71 -0.90
CA ARG A 44 -4.53 11.51 -2.33
C ARG A 44 -5.10 10.10 -2.56
N PRO A 45 -6.27 9.96 -3.22
CA PRO A 45 -6.98 8.70 -3.37
C PRO A 45 -6.22 7.66 -4.21
N TYR A 46 -5.31 8.08 -5.08
CA TYR A 46 -4.43 7.19 -5.84
C TYR A 46 -3.04 7.83 -5.94
N LYS A 47 -2.06 7.28 -5.23
CA LYS A 47 -0.67 7.72 -5.36
C LYS A 47 0.17 6.54 -5.81
N LYS A 48 0.66 6.61 -7.05
CA LYS A 48 1.84 5.89 -7.50
C LYS A 48 2.96 6.22 -6.54
N LEU A 49 3.49 5.22 -5.83
CA LEU A 49 4.59 5.42 -4.89
C LEU A 49 5.89 4.92 -5.52
N PRO A 50 6.96 5.72 -5.52
CA PRO A 50 8.26 5.21 -5.93
C PRO A 50 8.65 3.98 -5.10
N ARG A 51 9.35 3.01 -5.69
CA ARG A 51 9.73 1.72 -5.07
C ARG A 51 10.17 1.80 -3.61
N LYS A 52 10.98 2.82 -3.29
CA LYS A 52 11.62 2.97 -1.98
C LYS A 52 10.91 3.97 -1.05
N SER A 53 9.73 4.46 -1.44
CA SER A 53 8.96 5.41 -0.63
C SER A 53 7.99 4.74 0.34
N VAL A 54 7.84 3.42 0.25
CA VAL A 54 7.02 2.62 1.16
C VAL A 54 7.93 2.00 2.22
N VAL A 55 7.64 2.26 3.49
CA VAL A 55 8.40 1.72 4.64
C VAL A 55 7.44 1.25 5.75
N PRO A 56 7.88 0.36 6.65
CA PRO A 56 7.09 -0.01 7.82
C PRO A 56 6.69 1.19 8.67
N ASN A 57 5.59 1.08 9.41
CA ASN A 57 4.95 2.10 10.24
C ASN A 57 4.32 3.28 9.48
N MET A 58 4.32 3.27 8.15
CA MET A 58 3.53 4.22 7.38
C MET A 58 2.04 3.90 7.47
N THR A 59 1.22 4.95 7.62
CA THR A 59 -0.23 4.84 7.73
C THR A 59 -0.91 5.20 6.41
N PHE A 60 -1.92 4.42 6.05
CA PHE A 60 -2.70 4.55 4.83
C PHE A 60 -4.19 4.34 5.13
N THR A 61 -5.02 4.56 4.12
CA THR A 61 -6.46 4.35 4.16
C THR A 61 -6.88 3.27 3.17
N LEU A 62 -7.77 2.38 3.61
CA LEU A 62 -8.44 1.38 2.78
C LEU A 62 -9.95 1.58 2.95
N GLY A 63 -10.57 2.30 2.01
CA GLY A 63 -11.92 2.84 2.24
C GLY A 63 -11.91 3.75 3.47
N ASP A 64 -12.75 3.43 4.47
CA ASP A 64 -12.83 4.15 5.75
C ASP A 64 -11.89 3.59 6.83
N ARG A 65 -11.12 2.54 6.50
CA ARG A 65 -10.22 1.85 7.44
C ARG A 65 -8.87 2.55 7.47
N ILE A 66 -8.29 2.69 8.65
CA ILE A 66 -6.91 3.15 8.81
C ILE A 66 -6.02 1.92 8.96
N VAL A 67 -5.02 1.80 8.09
CA VAL A 67 -4.10 0.65 8.06
C VAL A 67 -2.65 1.10 8.18
N VAL A 68 -1.80 0.27 8.77
CA VAL A 68 -0.37 0.52 8.97
C VAL A 68 0.44 -0.56 8.28
N ILE A 69 1.49 -0.17 7.57
CA ILE A 69 2.43 -1.13 6.98
C ILE A 69 3.26 -1.77 8.08
N ILE A 70 3.20 -3.09 8.18
CA ILE A 70 3.94 -3.85 9.20
C ILE A 70 5.15 -4.54 8.59
N LYS A 71 5.02 -5.02 7.35
CA LYS A 71 6.08 -5.76 6.69
C LYS A 71 6.13 -5.46 5.20
N ILE A 72 7.35 -5.41 4.68
CA ILE A 72 7.62 -5.38 3.25
C ILE A 72 8.32 -6.69 2.91
N VAL A 73 7.80 -7.40 1.92
CA VAL A 73 8.36 -8.66 1.40
C VAL A 73 8.77 -8.38 -0.04
N GLU A 74 10.06 -8.31 -0.32
CA GLU A 74 10.56 -8.06 -1.68
C GLU A 74 10.38 -9.27 -2.59
#